data_AF-A0A9D2UP26-F1
#
_entry.id   AF-A0A9D2UP26-F1
#
_cell.length_a   1.000
_cell.length_b   1.000
_cell.length_c   1.000
_cell.angle_alpha   90.00
_cell.angle_beta   90.00
_cell.angle_gamma   90.00
#
_symmetry.space_group_name_H-M   'P 1'
#
loop_
_entity.id
_entity.type
_entity.pdbx_description
1 polymer ?
#
loop_
_entity_poly.entity_id
_entity_poly.type
_entity_poly.pdbx_seq_one_letter_code
_entity_poly.pdbx_strand_id
1 'polypeptide(L)'
;IGRRLAMKLLNASKFALAQGVHAGLIGQLGAVTHDLDRALLAKLADVVEQAGTHMAAYDYAHALRVTESFFWEFTDDYVELVKDRSYGGSGTDDQVSAHVTLATALDVLLRLFAPFTPFVTEEVWSWWRTGSVHRAQWPADEALSHPGSSVDPELLASVAAALTEIRRTKTEAKVSQKTEVASVTIQAPASVVSAIKAAEGDLTAAGRIKSLVTEEAGEEITIADISFVEQD
;
A
#
# COMPACT_ATOMS: atom_id res chain seq x y z
N ILE A 1 -17.33 -6.77 13.61
CA ILE A 1 -16.42 -7.00 12.46
C ILE A 1 -17.19 -7.83 11.43
N GLY A 2 -17.11 -7.56 10.12
CA GLY A 2 -17.77 -8.47 9.18
C GLY A 2 -17.99 -7.91 7.78
N ARG A 3 -19.08 -7.19 7.54
CA ARG A 3 -19.50 -6.84 6.17
C ARG A 3 -18.53 -5.88 5.47
N ARG A 4 -18.11 -4.80 6.14
CA ARG A 4 -17.23 -3.79 5.52
C ARG A 4 -15.85 -4.38 5.21
N LEU A 5 -15.25 -5.06 6.19
CA LEU A 5 -13.97 -5.75 6.04
C LEU A 5 -14.03 -6.81 4.93
N ALA A 6 -15.04 -7.68 4.93
CA ALA A 6 -15.21 -8.71 3.90
C ALA A 6 -15.38 -8.11 2.49
N MET A 7 -16.21 -7.08 2.35
CA MET A 7 -16.38 -6.39 1.06
C MET A 7 -15.08 -5.72 0.60
N LYS A 8 -14.34 -5.08 1.50
CA LYS A 8 -13.06 -4.45 1.19
C LYS A 8 -12.02 -5.49 0.79
N LEU A 9 -11.94 -6.63 1.48
CA LEU A 9 -11.07 -7.75 1.13
C LEU A 9 -11.39 -8.28 -0.27
N LEU A 10 -12.67 -8.60 -0.56
CA LEU A 10 -13.08 -9.03 -1.91
C LEU A 10 -12.69 -8.01 -2.99
N ASN A 11 -12.89 -6.72 -2.74
CA ASN A 11 -12.59 -5.68 -3.71
C ASN A 11 -11.08 -5.49 -3.92
N ALA A 12 -10.28 -5.49 -2.85
CA ALA A 12 -8.83 -5.39 -2.93
C ALA A 12 -8.24 -6.60 -3.67
N SER A 13 -8.74 -7.81 -3.39
CA SER A 13 -8.32 -9.02 -4.09
C SER A 13 -8.71 -8.99 -5.56
N LYS A 14 -9.93 -8.58 -5.92
CA LYS A 14 -10.34 -8.40 -7.32
C LYS A 14 -9.47 -7.38 -8.04
N PHE A 15 -9.14 -6.27 -7.38
CA PHE A 15 -8.24 -5.26 -7.94
C PHE A 15 -6.87 -5.87 -8.26
N ALA A 16 -6.22 -6.51 -7.28
CA ALA A 16 -4.89 -7.10 -7.45
C ALA A 16 -4.88 -8.14 -8.58
N LEU A 17 -5.81 -9.09 -8.56
CA LEU A 17 -5.89 -10.13 -9.59
C LEU A 17 -6.19 -9.56 -10.98
N ALA A 18 -7.01 -8.50 -11.08
CA ALA A 18 -7.27 -7.82 -12.35
C ALA A 18 -6.03 -7.09 -12.92
N GLN A 19 -5.01 -6.79 -12.11
CA GLN A 19 -3.73 -6.25 -12.60
C GLN A 19 -2.85 -7.32 -13.27
N GLY A 20 -3.19 -8.61 -13.16
CA GLY A 20 -2.35 -9.71 -13.62
C GLY A 20 -1.55 -10.39 -12.51
N VAL A 21 -1.79 -10.03 -11.25
CA VAL A 21 -1.18 -10.71 -10.09
C VAL A 21 -1.58 -12.18 -10.06
N HIS A 22 -0.61 -13.07 -9.83
CA HIS A 22 -0.83 -14.50 -9.73
C HIS A 22 0.08 -15.17 -8.69
N ALA A 23 -0.26 -16.39 -8.27
CA ALA A 23 0.44 -17.10 -7.21
C ALA A 23 1.95 -17.29 -7.44
N GLY A 24 2.38 -17.39 -8.71
CA GLY A 24 3.81 -17.50 -9.06
C GLY A 24 4.68 -16.31 -8.63
N LEU A 25 4.11 -15.15 -8.31
CA LEU A 25 4.85 -13.94 -7.91
C LEU A 25 5.13 -13.88 -6.40
N ILE A 26 4.43 -14.69 -5.61
CA ILE A 26 4.49 -14.61 -4.14
C ILE A 26 5.91 -14.88 -3.66
N GLY A 27 6.46 -13.96 -2.86
CA GLY A 27 7.78 -14.09 -2.27
C GLY A 27 8.95 -13.95 -3.26
N GLN A 28 8.72 -13.48 -4.49
CA GLN A 28 9.80 -13.16 -5.44
C GLN A 28 10.51 -11.85 -5.10
N LEU A 29 10.98 -11.71 -3.85
CA LEU A 29 11.43 -10.44 -3.27
C LEU A 29 12.57 -9.77 -4.06
N GLY A 30 13.40 -10.54 -4.77
CA GLY A 30 14.46 -10.00 -5.63
C GLY A 30 13.97 -9.18 -6.83
N ALA A 31 12.67 -9.26 -7.16
CA ALA A 31 12.02 -8.45 -8.18
C ALA A 31 11.33 -7.20 -7.61
N VAL A 32 11.34 -7.01 -6.28
CA VAL A 32 10.86 -5.79 -5.63
C VAL A 32 11.99 -4.77 -5.70
N THR A 33 11.81 -3.71 -6.48
CA THR A 33 12.86 -2.72 -6.78
C THR A 33 12.51 -1.32 -6.29
N HIS A 34 11.25 -1.05 -5.98
CA HIS A 34 10.79 0.26 -5.50
C HIS A 34 10.79 0.33 -3.97
N ASP A 35 11.23 1.47 -3.43
CA ASP A 35 11.35 1.64 -1.97
C ASP A 35 9.99 1.68 -1.28
N LEU A 36 8.95 2.24 -1.93
CA LEU A 36 7.58 2.19 -1.43
C LEU A 36 7.08 0.75 -1.23
N ASP A 37 7.42 -0.13 -2.18
CA ASP A 37 7.05 -1.54 -2.15
C ASP A 37 7.80 -2.28 -1.03
N ARG A 38 9.11 -2.02 -0.88
CA ARG A 38 9.92 -2.56 0.22
C ARG A 38 9.42 -2.08 1.58
N ALA A 39 9.05 -0.81 1.71
CA ALA A 39 8.51 -0.25 2.96
C ALA A 39 7.22 -0.97 3.38
N LEU A 40 6.31 -1.23 2.43
CA LEU A 40 5.09 -2.00 2.71
C LEU A 40 5.42 -3.41 3.21
N LEU A 41 6.34 -4.12 2.55
CA LEU A 41 6.70 -5.50 2.92
C LEU A 41 7.41 -5.57 4.27
N ALA A 42 8.28 -4.60 4.58
CA ALA A 42 8.90 -4.50 5.89
C ALA A 42 7.83 -4.31 6.99
N LYS A 43 6.89 -3.39 6.79
CA LYS A 43 5.79 -3.17 7.73
C LYS A 43 4.87 -4.38 7.85
N LEU A 44 4.64 -5.12 6.77
CA LEU A 44 3.87 -6.36 6.80
C LEU A 44 4.57 -7.45 7.62
N ALA A 45 5.90 -7.54 7.58
CA ALA A 45 6.66 -8.45 8.44
C ALA A 45 6.42 -8.13 9.92
N ASP A 46 6.52 -6.85 10.31
CA ASP A 46 6.23 -6.43 11.69
C ASP A 46 4.79 -6.77 12.12
N VAL A 47 3.82 -6.67 11.20
CA VAL A 47 2.42 -7.04 11.46
C VAL A 47 2.26 -8.55 11.65
N VAL A 48 2.98 -9.37 10.88
CA VAL A 48 2.98 -10.83 11.04
C VAL A 48 3.54 -11.23 12.40
N GLU A 49 4.66 -10.63 12.82
CA GLU A 49 5.26 -10.87 14.14
C GLU A 49 4.33 -10.46 15.28
N GLN A 50 3.77 -9.24 15.22
CA GLN A 50 2.86 -8.73 16.24
C GLN A 50 1.57 -9.56 16.32
N ALA A 51 0.95 -9.86 15.19
CA ALA A 51 -0.24 -10.70 15.14
C ALA A 51 0.06 -12.11 15.67
N GLY A 52 1.19 -12.70 15.31
CA GLY A 52 1.64 -14.01 15.80
C GLY A 52 1.84 -14.03 17.31
N THR A 53 2.48 -13.00 17.86
CA THR A 53 2.68 -12.82 19.31
C THR A 53 1.34 -12.74 20.06
N HIS A 54 0.41 -11.93 19.57
CA HIS A 54 -0.92 -11.82 20.16
C HIS A 54 -1.73 -13.13 20.04
N MET A 55 -1.66 -13.83 18.91
CA MET A 55 -2.29 -15.13 18.73
C MET A 55 -1.75 -16.18 19.72
N ALA A 56 -0.43 -16.22 19.92
CA ALA A 56 0.22 -17.12 20.88
C ALA A 56 -0.17 -16.82 22.33
N ALA A 57 -0.44 -15.55 22.64
CA ALA A 57 -0.94 -15.09 23.94
C ALA A 57 -2.46 -15.22 24.12
N TYR A 58 -3.19 -15.83 23.17
CA TYR A 58 -4.65 -15.91 23.15
C TYR A 58 -5.36 -14.53 23.09
N ASP A 59 -4.66 -13.48 22.68
CA ASP A 59 -5.18 -12.12 22.52
C ASP A 59 -5.64 -11.86 21.08
N TYR A 60 -6.70 -12.58 20.69
CA TYR A 60 -7.28 -12.52 19.35
C TYR A 60 -7.75 -11.12 18.96
N ALA A 61 -8.13 -10.30 19.96
CA ALA A 61 -8.62 -8.96 19.72
C ALA A 61 -7.50 -8.03 19.24
N HIS A 62 -6.31 -8.09 19.86
CA HIS A 62 -5.16 -7.30 19.40
C HIS A 62 -4.59 -7.84 18.08
N ALA A 63 -4.53 -9.17 17.90
CA ALA A 63 -4.11 -9.78 16.63
C ALA A 63 -4.97 -9.29 15.44
N LEU A 64 -6.29 -9.25 15.62
CA LEU A 64 -7.18 -8.70 14.60
C LEU A 64 -6.97 -7.20 14.40
N ARG A 65 -6.80 -6.42 15.48
CA ARG A 65 -6.62 -4.96 15.37
C ARG A 65 -5.38 -4.59 14.57
N VAL A 66 -4.22 -5.19 14.86
CA VAL A 66 -2.98 -4.89 14.13
C VAL A 66 -3.10 -5.27 12.66
N THR A 67 -3.70 -6.42 12.36
CA THR A 67 -3.94 -6.89 10.98
C THR A 67 -4.91 -5.95 10.24
N GLU A 68 -6.01 -5.56 10.89
CA GLU A 68 -7.02 -4.69 10.29
C GLU A 68 -6.48 -3.27 10.04
N SER A 69 -5.73 -2.70 11.00
CA SER A 69 -5.07 -1.40 10.83
C SER A 69 -4.15 -1.39 9.62
N PHE A 70 -3.29 -2.40 9.47
CA PHE A 70 -2.42 -2.52 8.30
C PHE A 70 -3.22 -2.75 7.01
N PHE A 71 -4.29 -3.56 7.04
CA PHE A 71 -5.10 -3.80 5.85
C PHE A 71 -5.76 -2.52 5.30
N TRP A 72 -6.18 -1.60 6.18
CA TRP A 72 -6.71 -0.31 5.76
C TRP A 72 -5.61 0.54 5.10
N GLU A 73 -4.44 0.68 5.70
CA GLU A 73 -3.29 1.37 5.10
C GLU A 73 -2.87 0.75 3.75
N PHE A 74 -2.80 -0.58 3.67
CA PHE A 74 -2.51 -1.28 2.42
C PHE A 74 -3.52 -0.91 1.31
N THR A 75 -4.81 -0.85 1.64
CA THR A 75 -5.86 -0.67 0.63
C THR A 75 -6.24 0.77 0.33
N ASP A 76 -6.11 1.68 1.29
CA ASP A 76 -6.45 3.10 1.15
C ASP A 76 -5.22 3.90 0.72
N ASP A 77 -4.01 3.50 1.11
CA ASP A 77 -2.79 4.25 0.80
C ASP A 77 -1.96 3.56 -0.28
N TYR A 78 -1.43 2.36 0.01
CA TYR A 78 -0.48 1.71 -0.90
C TYR A 78 -1.10 1.34 -2.25
N VAL A 79 -2.24 0.63 -2.25
CA VAL A 79 -2.96 0.26 -3.47
C VAL A 79 -3.31 1.47 -4.33
N GLU A 80 -3.57 2.62 -3.70
CA GLU A 80 -3.91 3.82 -4.43
C GLU A 80 -2.68 4.52 -5.02
N LEU A 81 -1.57 4.56 -4.28
CA LEU A 81 -0.28 5.09 -4.74
C LEU A 81 0.27 4.32 -5.93
N VAL A 82 0.29 2.99 -5.86
CA VAL A 82 0.91 2.14 -6.90
C VAL A 82 0.01 1.84 -8.09
N LYS A 83 -1.22 2.37 -8.10
CA LYS A 83 -2.25 1.99 -9.06
C LYS A 83 -1.82 2.21 -10.51
N ASP A 84 -1.19 3.35 -10.80
CA ASP A 84 -0.73 3.65 -12.16
C ASP A 84 0.43 2.72 -12.58
N ARG A 85 1.41 2.55 -11.69
CA ARG A 85 2.52 1.60 -11.88
C ARG A 85 2.01 0.17 -12.09
N SER A 86 0.99 -0.27 -11.35
CA SER A 86 0.43 -1.62 -11.49
C SER A 86 -0.25 -1.85 -12.85
N TYR A 87 -0.74 -0.79 -13.50
CA TYR A 87 -1.26 -0.82 -14.89
C TYR A 87 -0.15 -0.71 -15.96
N GLY A 88 1.12 -0.59 -15.56
CA GLY A 88 2.25 -0.45 -16.48
C GLY A 88 2.54 1.00 -16.90
N GLY A 89 2.02 2.00 -16.18
CA GLY A 89 2.26 3.42 -16.47
C GLY A 89 3.74 3.83 -16.43
N SER A 90 4.57 3.06 -15.73
CA SER A 90 6.02 3.29 -15.57
C SER A 90 6.91 2.27 -16.30
N GLY A 91 6.32 1.32 -17.05
CA GLY A 91 7.04 0.25 -17.74
C GLY A 91 6.99 -1.11 -17.04
N THR A 92 7.46 -2.16 -17.72
CA THR A 92 7.28 -3.56 -17.30
C THR A 92 8.04 -3.90 -16.02
N ASP A 93 9.29 -3.46 -15.88
CA ASP A 93 10.11 -3.82 -14.70
C ASP A 93 9.55 -3.19 -13.41
N ASP A 94 9.09 -1.94 -13.50
CA ASP A 94 8.41 -1.22 -12.42
C ASP A 94 7.08 -1.88 -12.04
N GLN A 95 6.32 -2.34 -13.03
CA GLN A 95 5.08 -3.07 -12.82
C GLN A 95 5.32 -4.37 -12.04
N VAL A 96 6.40 -5.11 -12.33
CA VAL A 96 6.72 -6.37 -11.64
C VAL A 96 6.92 -6.15 -10.14
N SER A 97 7.63 -5.08 -9.74
CA SER A 97 7.84 -4.74 -8.33
C SER A 97 6.51 -4.59 -7.57
N ALA A 98 5.58 -3.83 -8.14
CA ALA A 98 4.24 -3.63 -7.57
C ALA A 98 3.45 -4.94 -7.54
N HIS A 99 3.52 -5.75 -8.60
CA HIS A 99 2.76 -7.02 -8.69
C HIS A 99 3.25 -8.05 -7.68
N VAL A 100 4.57 -8.20 -7.50
CA VAL A 100 5.15 -9.10 -6.49
C VAL A 100 4.73 -8.66 -5.09
N THR A 101 4.72 -7.36 -4.84
CA THR A 101 4.32 -6.78 -3.55
C THR A 101 2.84 -7.00 -3.28
N LEU A 102 1.97 -6.71 -4.24
CA LEU A 102 0.53 -6.99 -4.16
C LEU A 102 0.24 -8.48 -3.95
N ALA A 103 0.94 -9.38 -4.66
CA ALA A 103 0.81 -10.82 -4.52
C ALA A 103 1.15 -11.26 -3.09
N THR A 104 2.33 -10.83 -2.62
CA THR A 104 2.87 -11.24 -1.32
C THR A 104 2.00 -10.68 -0.18
N ALA A 105 1.62 -9.40 -0.25
CA ALA A 105 0.75 -8.78 0.75
C ALA A 105 -0.63 -9.44 0.80
N LEU A 106 -1.27 -9.66 -0.35
CA LEU A 106 -2.57 -10.31 -0.40
C LEU A 106 -2.52 -11.73 0.18
N ASP A 107 -1.49 -12.51 -0.14
CA ASP A 107 -1.33 -13.87 0.39
C ASP A 107 -1.21 -13.90 1.92
N VAL A 108 -0.37 -13.02 2.48
CA VAL A 108 -0.19 -12.91 3.93
C VAL A 108 -1.48 -12.46 4.61
N LEU A 109 -2.10 -11.39 4.10
CA LEU A 109 -3.33 -10.84 4.66
C LEU A 109 -4.47 -11.87 4.70
N LEU A 110 -4.62 -12.69 3.66
CA LEU A 110 -5.62 -13.77 3.64
C LEU A 110 -5.38 -14.79 4.75
N ARG A 111 -4.12 -15.13 5.02
CA ARG A 111 -3.74 -16.06 6.10
C ARG A 111 -3.93 -15.44 7.49
N LEU A 112 -3.57 -14.16 7.66
CA LEU A 112 -3.79 -13.43 8.92
C LEU A 112 -5.28 -13.25 9.25
N PHE A 113 -6.11 -13.03 8.23
CA PHE A 113 -7.57 -12.89 8.42
C PHE A 113 -8.32 -14.21 8.53
N ALA A 114 -7.75 -15.34 8.09
CA ALA A 114 -8.44 -16.63 8.02
C ALA A 114 -9.09 -17.07 9.36
N PRO A 115 -8.45 -16.89 10.54
CA PRO A 115 -9.07 -17.21 11.83
C PRO A 115 -10.30 -16.34 12.16
N PHE A 116 -10.42 -15.14 11.58
CA PHE A 116 -11.45 -14.15 11.92
C PHE A 116 -12.59 -14.07 10.90
N THR A 117 -12.28 -14.27 9.61
CA THR A 117 -13.23 -14.13 8.51
C THR A 117 -13.14 -15.33 7.55
N PRO A 118 -13.43 -16.55 8.01
CA PRO A 118 -12.99 -17.78 7.35
C PRO A 118 -13.58 -18.00 5.95
N PHE A 119 -14.83 -17.60 5.73
CA PHE A 119 -15.51 -17.82 4.45
C PHE A 119 -15.02 -16.88 3.35
N VAL A 120 -14.81 -15.60 3.66
CA VAL A 120 -14.35 -14.64 2.65
C VAL A 120 -12.89 -14.87 2.28
N THR A 121 -12.05 -15.25 3.25
CA THR A 121 -10.66 -15.60 2.97
C THR A 121 -10.56 -16.88 2.15
N GLU A 122 -11.39 -17.89 2.43
CA GLU A 122 -11.45 -19.13 1.62
C GLU A 122 -11.95 -18.86 0.21
N GLU A 123 -13.00 -18.04 0.06
CA GLU A 123 -13.52 -17.62 -1.24
C GLU A 123 -12.42 -16.94 -2.07
N VAL A 124 -11.77 -15.91 -1.52
CA VAL A 124 -10.67 -15.23 -2.23
C VAL A 124 -9.54 -16.21 -2.53
N TRP A 125 -9.14 -17.05 -1.57
CA TRP A 125 -8.06 -18.04 -1.77
C TRP A 125 -8.35 -18.91 -2.99
N SER A 126 -9.58 -19.39 -3.14
CA SER A 126 -10.00 -20.24 -4.26
C SER A 126 -9.83 -19.60 -5.65
N TRP A 127 -9.77 -18.27 -5.74
CA TRP A 127 -9.63 -17.56 -7.02
C TRP A 127 -8.24 -17.69 -7.64
N TRP A 128 -7.21 -17.91 -6.82
CA TRP A 128 -5.81 -17.76 -7.28
C TRP A 128 -4.80 -18.68 -6.58
N ARG A 129 -5.21 -19.38 -5.52
CA ARG A 129 -4.39 -20.34 -4.78
C ARG A 129 -5.00 -21.73 -4.84
N THR A 130 -4.18 -22.74 -4.58
CA THR A 130 -4.61 -24.14 -4.44
C THR A 130 -4.83 -24.50 -2.98
N GLY A 131 -5.65 -25.52 -2.72
CA GLY A 131 -5.98 -25.96 -1.37
C GLY A 131 -6.88 -24.95 -0.64
N SER A 132 -6.75 -24.93 0.69
CA SER A 132 -7.55 -24.07 1.57
C SER A 132 -6.64 -23.18 2.40
N VAL A 133 -7.03 -21.92 2.61
CA VAL A 133 -6.28 -20.99 3.46
C VAL A 133 -6.21 -21.52 4.91
N HIS A 134 -7.23 -22.27 5.35
CA HIS A 134 -7.30 -22.88 6.68
C HIS A 134 -6.33 -24.04 6.89
N ARG A 135 -5.68 -24.51 5.82
CA ARG A 135 -4.60 -25.51 5.87
C ARG A 135 -3.23 -24.91 5.55
N ALA A 136 -3.17 -23.63 5.20
CA ALA A 136 -1.92 -22.94 4.96
C ALA A 136 -1.18 -22.71 6.28
N GLN A 137 0.15 -22.68 6.22
CA GLN A 137 0.97 -22.30 7.36
C GLN A 137 0.79 -20.81 7.68
N TRP A 138 0.97 -20.45 8.95
CA TRP A 138 1.11 -19.07 9.36
C TRP A 138 2.23 -18.41 8.53
N PRO A 139 2.06 -17.17 8.06
CA PRO A 139 3.11 -16.48 7.31
C PRO A 139 4.39 -16.36 8.14
N ALA A 140 5.54 -16.54 7.51
CA ALA A 140 6.85 -16.46 8.14
C ALA A 140 7.59 -15.19 7.69
N ASP A 141 8.37 -14.60 8.58
CA ASP A 141 9.02 -13.30 8.36
C ASP A 141 10.11 -13.36 7.27
N GLU A 142 10.74 -14.53 7.08
CA GLU A 142 11.74 -14.75 6.05
C GLU A 142 11.16 -14.67 4.63
N ALA A 143 9.84 -14.86 4.48
CA ALA A 143 9.15 -14.70 3.21
C ALA A 143 8.83 -13.23 2.86
N LEU A 144 9.14 -12.30 3.78
CA LEU A 144 8.82 -10.87 3.68
C LEU A 144 10.04 -9.97 3.82
N SER A 145 11.09 -10.46 4.50
CA SER A 145 12.30 -9.70 4.76
C SER A 145 13.30 -9.86 3.61
N HIS A 146 13.58 -8.76 2.90
CA HIS A 146 14.69 -8.70 1.96
C HIS A 146 15.99 -8.39 2.72
N PRO A 147 16.99 -9.30 2.76
CA PRO A 147 18.26 -8.99 3.40
C PRO A 147 18.89 -7.76 2.73
N GLY A 148 19.22 -6.74 3.52
CA GLY A 148 19.94 -5.54 3.06
C GLY A 148 19.10 -4.38 2.52
N SER A 149 17.77 -4.45 2.52
CA SER A 149 16.93 -3.29 2.19
C SER A 149 16.72 -2.40 3.41
N SER A 150 17.63 -1.46 3.67
CA SER A 150 17.35 -0.38 4.61
C SER A 150 16.40 0.61 3.94
N VAL A 151 15.10 0.45 4.16
CA VAL A 151 14.09 1.42 3.77
C VAL A 151 13.51 2.03 5.03
N ASP A 152 13.23 3.33 4.96
CA ASP A 152 12.57 4.06 6.03
C ASP A 152 11.18 3.46 6.30
N PRO A 153 10.90 2.94 7.53
CA PRO A 153 9.60 2.41 7.89
C PRO A 153 8.45 3.41 7.74
N GLU A 154 8.76 4.72 7.83
CA GLU A 154 7.78 5.80 7.72
C GLU A 154 7.54 6.25 6.28
N LEU A 155 8.26 5.69 5.29
CA LEU A 155 8.19 6.13 3.89
C LEU A 155 6.75 6.07 3.36
N LEU A 156 6.08 4.93 3.49
CA LEU A 156 4.70 4.76 3.00
C LEU A 156 3.75 5.75 3.68
N ALA A 157 3.83 5.87 5.00
CA ALA A 157 2.97 6.78 5.78
C ALA A 157 3.19 8.25 5.39
N SER A 158 4.45 8.65 5.19
CA SER A 158 4.84 10.00 4.79
C SER A 158 4.30 10.37 3.41
N VAL A 159 4.42 9.46 2.44
CA VAL A 159 3.94 9.66 1.07
C VAL A 159 2.41 9.65 1.02
N ALA A 160 1.77 8.77 1.77
CA ALA A 160 0.31 8.72 1.91
C ALA A 160 -0.26 10.01 2.54
N ALA A 161 0.42 10.55 3.55
CA ALA A 161 0.05 11.81 4.17
C ALA A 161 0.18 12.99 3.18
N ALA A 162 1.25 13.03 2.37
CA ALA A 162 1.41 14.03 1.31
C ALA A 162 0.28 13.94 0.26
N LEU A 163 -0.09 12.73 -0.17
CA LEU A 163 -1.22 12.52 -1.07
C LEU A 163 -2.55 12.96 -0.45
N THR A 164 -2.73 12.70 0.84
CA THR A 164 -3.92 13.13 1.60
C THR A 164 -4.04 14.66 1.61
N GLU A 165 -2.94 15.37 1.86
CA GLU A 165 -2.91 16.84 1.82
C GLU A 165 -3.26 17.39 0.43
N ILE A 166 -2.73 16.80 -0.64
CA ILE A 166 -3.10 17.19 -2.02
C ILE A 166 -4.61 17.01 -2.25
N ARG A 167 -5.19 15.89 -1.81
CA ARG A 167 -6.62 15.62 -1.96
C ARG A 167 -7.49 16.56 -1.13
N ARG A 168 -7.03 16.89 0.08
CA ARG A 168 -7.68 17.88 0.95
C ARG A 168 -7.73 19.23 0.23
N THR A 169 -6.61 19.70 -0.33
CA THR A 169 -6.55 20.96 -1.05
C THR A 169 -7.43 20.95 -2.31
N LYS A 170 -7.50 19.85 -3.07
CA LYS A 170 -8.48 19.70 -4.18
C LYS A 170 -9.93 19.86 -3.69
N THR A 171 -10.26 19.25 -2.56
CA THR A 171 -11.61 19.32 -1.97
C THR A 171 -11.95 20.75 -1.54
N GLU A 172 -11.00 21.44 -0.92
CA GLU A 172 -11.15 22.84 -0.47
C GLU A 172 -11.30 23.81 -1.65
N ALA A 173 -10.56 23.57 -2.74
CA ALA A 173 -10.72 24.26 -4.01
C ALA A 173 -12.01 23.88 -4.76
N LYS A 174 -12.81 22.93 -4.23
CA LYS A 174 -14.06 22.40 -4.81
C LYS A 174 -13.88 21.82 -6.21
N VAL A 175 -12.70 21.28 -6.51
CA VAL A 175 -12.41 20.59 -7.76
C VAL A 175 -12.54 19.08 -7.59
N SER A 176 -12.75 18.38 -8.71
CA SER A 176 -12.78 16.91 -8.72
C SER A 176 -11.42 16.34 -8.31
N GLN A 177 -11.41 15.20 -7.62
CA GLN A 177 -10.16 14.46 -7.36
C GLN A 177 -9.45 14.03 -8.65
N LYS A 178 -10.20 13.94 -9.76
CA LYS A 178 -9.68 13.64 -11.11
C LYS A 178 -9.05 14.85 -11.81
N THR A 179 -9.25 16.07 -11.31
CA THR A 179 -8.67 17.28 -11.88
C THR A 179 -7.14 17.17 -11.84
N GLU A 180 -6.51 17.45 -12.97
CA GLU A 180 -5.05 17.49 -13.10
C GLU A 180 -4.49 18.70 -12.36
N VAL A 181 -3.39 18.47 -11.64
CA VAL A 181 -2.61 19.48 -10.95
C VAL A 181 -1.49 19.92 -11.88
N ALA A 182 -1.49 21.18 -12.28
CA ALA A 182 -0.46 21.74 -13.15
C ALA A 182 0.86 21.88 -12.39
N SER A 183 0.81 22.40 -11.16
CA SER A 183 1.94 22.44 -10.24
C SER A 183 1.48 22.31 -8.79
N VAL A 184 2.32 21.73 -7.94
CA VAL A 184 2.16 21.77 -6.49
C VAL A 184 3.51 21.90 -5.80
N THR A 185 3.55 22.73 -4.75
CA THR A 185 4.71 22.88 -3.86
C THR A 185 4.34 22.35 -2.49
N ILE A 186 5.04 21.31 -2.04
CA ILE A 186 4.86 20.69 -0.72
C ILE A 186 6.00 21.14 0.19
N GLN A 187 5.65 21.72 1.33
CA GLN A 187 6.56 22.02 2.43
C GLN A 187 6.41 20.95 3.51
N ALA A 188 7.51 20.33 3.93
CA ALA A 188 7.49 19.28 4.94
C ALA A 188 8.86 19.15 5.66
N PRO A 189 8.93 18.41 6.79
CA PRO A 189 10.20 18.02 7.41
C PRO A 189 11.12 17.26 6.45
N ALA A 190 12.44 17.32 6.69
CA ALA A 190 13.45 16.73 5.81
C ALA A 190 13.28 15.21 5.57
N SER A 191 12.81 14.46 6.57
CA SER A 191 12.50 13.03 6.43
C SER A 191 11.37 12.81 5.43
N VAL A 192 10.28 13.56 5.54
CA VAL A 192 9.12 13.47 4.63
C VAL A 192 9.48 13.91 3.22
N VAL A 193 10.26 14.98 3.07
CA VAL A 193 10.77 15.41 1.75
C VAL A 193 11.60 14.29 1.10
N SER A 194 12.43 13.60 1.89
CA SER A 194 13.22 12.46 1.40
C SER A 194 12.33 11.28 0.99
N ALA A 195 11.29 10.98 1.78
CA ALA A 195 10.31 9.94 1.46
C ALA A 195 9.51 10.26 0.18
N ILE A 196 9.06 11.51 0.03
CA ILE A 196 8.37 11.97 -1.18
C ILE A 196 9.26 11.81 -2.41
N LYS A 197 10.54 12.20 -2.33
CA LYS A 197 11.50 12.03 -3.44
C LYS A 197 11.71 10.56 -3.80
N ALA A 198 11.76 9.67 -2.80
CA ALA A 198 11.92 8.23 -3.02
C ALA A 198 10.70 7.57 -3.72
N ALA A 199 9.51 8.16 -3.61
CA ALA A 199 8.28 7.67 -4.22
C ALA A 199 7.59 8.72 -5.13
N GLU A 200 8.38 9.63 -5.72
CA GLU A 200 7.85 10.77 -6.48
C GLU A 200 6.95 10.34 -7.65
N GLY A 201 7.34 9.27 -8.35
CA GLY A 201 6.57 8.71 -9.45
C GLY A 201 5.17 8.25 -9.03
N ASP A 202 5.06 7.54 -7.90
CA ASP A 202 3.76 7.09 -7.38
C ASP A 202 2.91 8.28 -6.91
N LEU A 203 3.51 9.22 -6.17
CA LEU A 203 2.79 10.37 -5.66
C LEU A 203 2.26 11.25 -6.79
N THR A 204 3.09 11.52 -7.80
CA THR A 204 2.70 12.35 -8.95
C THR A 204 1.63 11.67 -9.79
N ALA A 205 1.74 10.36 -10.04
CA ALA A 205 0.72 9.60 -10.76
C ALA A 205 -0.61 9.56 -9.99
N ALA A 206 -0.58 9.20 -8.71
CA ALA A 206 -1.79 9.12 -7.87
C ALA A 206 -2.45 10.49 -7.66
N GLY A 207 -1.65 11.54 -7.53
CA GLY A 207 -2.10 12.93 -7.40
C GLY A 207 -2.51 13.59 -8.73
N ARG A 208 -2.20 12.98 -9.88
CA ARG A 208 -2.32 13.58 -11.23
C ARG A 208 -1.58 14.90 -11.37
N ILE A 209 -0.31 14.89 -10.97
CA ILE A 209 0.55 16.06 -10.85
C ILE A 209 1.51 16.13 -12.04
N LYS A 210 1.54 17.26 -12.74
CA LYS A 210 2.49 17.50 -13.83
C LYS A 210 3.84 18.00 -13.35
N SER A 211 3.85 18.81 -12.28
CA SER A 211 5.07 19.36 -11.68
C SER A 211 4.96 19.34 -10.16
N LEU A 212 5.88 18.64 -9.50
CA LEU A 212 5.98 18.58 -8.05
C LEU A 212 7.27 19.28 -7.61
N VAL A 213 7.14 20.19 -6.65
CA VAL A 213 8.28 20.80 -5.94
C VAL A 213 8.16 20.44 -4.46
N THR A 214 9.28 20.05 -3.85
CA THR A 214 9.36 19.79 -2.41
C THR A 214 10.36 20.73 -1.76
N GLU A 215 9.97 21.28 -0.62
CA GLU A 215 10.77 22.22 0.16
C GLU A 215 10.86 21.74 1.62
N GLU A 216 12.07 21.79 2.18
CA GLU A 216 12.28 21.48 3.59
C GLU A 216 11.85 22.68 4.45
N ALA A 217 10.68 22.60 5.07
CA ALA A 217 10.14 23.64 5.91
C ALA A 217 9.09 23.11 6.88
N GLY A 218 9.01 23.74 8.06
CA GLY A 218 8.01 23.43 9.08
C GLY A 218 8.20 22.08 9.78
N GLU A 219 7.22 21.74 10.61
CA GLU A 219 7.15 20.46 11.34
C GLU A 219 6.07 19.52 10.78
N GLU A 220 5.20 20.03 9.90
CA GLU A 220 4.06 19.32 9.33
C GLU A 220 4.05 19.46 7.80
N ILE A 221 3.33 18.55 7.13
CA ILE A 221 3.13 18.61 5.68
C ILE A 221 2.12 19.71 5.36
N THR A 222 2.50 20.65 4.50
CA THR A 222 1.63 21.72 4.03
C THR A 222 1.76 21.93 2.52
N ILE A 223 0.65 22.30 1.88
CA ILE A 223 0.62 22.69 0.47
C ILE A 223 0.83 24.20 0.41
N ALA A 224 2.05 24.64 0.05
CA ALA A 224 2.42 26.04 -0.02
C ALA A 224 1.81 26.74 -1.24
N ASP A 225 1.73 26.03 -2.36
CA ASP A 225 1.08 26.50 -3.59
C ASP A 225 0.54 25.30 -4.39
N ILE A 226 -0.61 25.49 -5.05
CA ILE A 226 -1.17 24.51 -5.98
C ILE A 226 -1.92 25.20 -7.10
N SER A 227 -1.69 24.75 -8.34
CA SER A 227 -2.41 25.21 -9.52
C SER A 227 -3.03 24.03 -10.26
N PHE A 228 -4.21 24.25 -10.84
CA PHE A 228 -4.94 23.23 -11.60
C PHE A 228 -4.86 23.53 -13.09
N VAL A 229 -4.85 22.48 -13.91
CA VAL A 229 -4.97 22.63 -15.37
C VAL A 229 -6.39 23.13 -15.67
N GLU A 230 -6.53 24.17 -16.50
CA GLU A 230 -7.84 24.66 -16.95
C GLU A 230 -8.60 23.52 -17.65
N GLN A 231 -9.87 23.35 -17.30
CA GLN A 231 -10.76 22.40 -17.95
C GLN A 231 -11.50 23.16 -19.06
N ASP A 232 -11.15 22.88 -20.31
CA ASP A 232 -11.90 23.31 -21.51
C ASP A 232 -13.31 22.68 -21.54
#